data_AF-A0A1G8JRL6-F1
#
_entry.id   AF-A0A1G8JRL6-F1
#
_cell.length_a   1.000
_cell.length_b   1.000
_cell.length_c   1.000
_cell.angle_alpha   90.00
_cell.angle_beta   90.00
_cell.angle_gamma   90.00
#
_symmetry.space_group_name_H-M   'P 1'
#
loop_
_entity.id
_entity.type
_entity.pdbx_description
1 polymer ?
#
loop_
_entity_poly.entity_id
_entity_poly.type
_entity_poly.pdbx_seq_one_letter_code
_entity_poly.pdbx_strand_id
1 'polypeptide(L)'
;MKSQGLALLEHGPKAVFMKGGHLEAEDCPDLLIAREAETWLDGPRFDTKNTHGTGCSISSAIAAELARGKDLAEAVTAARRWLQGAIAQADSLGIGHGHGPTHHFHALWPVA
;
A
#
# COMPACT_ATOMS: atom_id res chain seq x y z
N MET A 1 15.45 -4.14 -1.25
CA MET A 1 14.46 -3.33 -0.51
C MET A 1 14.96 -2.89 0.87
N LYS A 2 15.26 -3.82 1.80
CA LYS A 2 15.72 -3.48 3.16
C LYS A 2 16.91 -2.50 3.23
N SER A 3 18.01 -2.82 2.54
CA SER A 3 19.22 -1.96 2.55
C SER A 3 18.94 -0.52 2.09
N GLN A 4 18.10 -0.36 1.06
CA GLN A 4 17.67 0.95 0.54
C GLN A 4 16.79 1.69 1.56
N GLY A 5 15.88 0.99 2.24
CA GLY A 5 15.05 1.61 3.26
C GLY A 5 15.83 2.05 4.50
N LEU A 6 16.86 1.28 4.90
CA LEU A 6 17.79 1.68 5.96
C LEU A 6 18.57 2.94 5.56
N ALA A 7 19.10 3.00 4.33
CA ALA A 7 19.78 4.20 3.83
C ALA A 7 18.86 5.43 3.81
N LEU A 8 17.57 5.27 3.44
CA LEU A 8 16.59 6.34 3.51
C LEU A 8 16.34 6.83 4.94
N LEU A 9 16.37 5.92 5.92
CA LEU A 9 16.19 6.25 7.34
C LEU A 9 17.34 7.12 7.88
N GLU A 10 18.56 6.94 7.36
CA GLU A 10 19.73 7.74 7.72
C GLU A 10 19.59 9.22 7.33
N HIS A 11 18.71 9.54 6.38
CA HIS A 11 18.43 10.93 5.97
C HIS A 11 17.49 11.69 6.92
N GLY A 12 17.07 11.09 8.04
CA GLY A 12 16.31 11.75 9.10
C GLY A 12 14.82 11.44 9.27
N PRO A 13 14.10 10.71 8.39
CA PRO A 13 12.71 10.35 8.70
C PRO A 13 12.65 9.42 9.92
N LYS A 14 11.53 9.43 10.65
CA LYS A 14 11.32 8.54 11.81
C LYS A 14 11.06 7.08 11.39
N ALA A 15 10.51 6.92 10.19
CA ALA A 15 10.24 5.63 9.58
C ALA A 15 10.21 5.75 8.05
N VAL A 16 10.42 4.63 7.38
CA VAL A 16 10.39 4.48 5.92
C VAL A 16 9.48 3.32 5.56
N PHE A 17 8.51 3.56 4.67
CA PHE A 17 7.64 2.51 4.12
C PHE A 17 8.06 2.20 2.68
N MET A 18 8.62 1.01 2.48
CA MET A 18 9.13 0.52 1.21
C MET A 18 8.07 -0.36 0.54
N LYS A 19 7.69 -0.02 -0.69
CA LYS A 19 6.67 -0.77 -1.43
C LYS A 19 7.29 -1.86 -2.31
N GLY A 20 6.75 -3.07 -2.22
CA GLY A 20 7.19 -4.21 -3.01
C GLY A 20 6.61 -4.30 -4.43
N GLY A 21 5.54 -3.57 -4.75
CA GLY A 21 4.73 -3.82 -5.96
C GLY A 21 5.43 -3.87 -7.33
N HIS A 22 6.66 -3.36 -7.44
CA HIS A 22 7.48 -3.40 -8.66
C HIS A 22 8.54 -4.52 -8.68
N LEU A 23 8.63 -5.33 -7.63
CA LEU A 23 9.50 -6.51 -7.60
C LEU A 23 8.97 -7.56 -8.57
N GLU A 24 9.85 -8.29 -9.24
CA GLU A 24 9.48 -9.44 -10.08
C GLU A 24 9.35 -10.69 -9.21
N ALA A 25 8.25 -10.78 -8.47
CA ALA A 25 7.94 -11.89 -7.56
C ALA A 25 6.42 -12.13 -7.51
N GLU A 26 6.05 -13.38 -7.20
CA GLU A 26 4.64 -13.78 -6.98
C GLU A 26 4.01 -13.01 -5.82
N ASP A 27 4.79 -12.77 -4.76
CA ASP A 27 4.40 -11.92 -3.65
C ASP A 27 4.81 -10.46 -3.84
N CYS A 28 4.02 -9.56 -3.24
CA CYS A 28 4.29 -8.13 -3.15
C CYS A 28 4.55 -7.73 -1.69
N PRO A 29 5.70 -8.10 -1.10
CA PRO A 29 5.99 -7.76 0.28
C PRO A 29 6.32 -6.28 0.40
N ASP A 30 5.64 -5.58 1.29
CA ASP A 30 6.02 -4.23 1.71
C ASP A 30 6.85 -4.30 3.00
N LEU A 31 7.65 -3.28 3.27
CA LEU A 31 8.49 -3.23 4.47
C LEU A 31 8.38 -1.87 5.13
N LEU A 32 7.93 -1.85 6.38
CA LEU A 32 8.03 -0.71 7.27
C LEU A 32 9.32 -0.81 8.08
N ILE A 33 10.14 0.25 8.04
CA ILE A 33 11.38 0.35 8.80
C ILE A 33 11.27 1.56 9.72
N ALA A 34 11.48 1.35 11.02
CA ALA A 34 11.67 2.39 12.02
C ALA A 34 13.00 2.11 12.78
N ARG A 35 13.43 3.04 13.63
CA ARG A 35 14.71 2.92 14.36
C ARG A 35 14.84 1.65 15.20
N GLU A 36 13.73 1.18 15.74
CA GLU A 36 13.70 0.09 16.73
C GLU A 36 13.03 -1.18 16.19
N ALA A 37 12.39 -1.12 15.03
CA ALA A 37 11.57 -2.19 14.49
C ALA A 37 11.56 -2.22 12.97
N GLU A 38 11.46 -3.43 12.44
CA GLU A 38 11.20 -3.71 11.04
C GLU A 38 9.96 -4.60 10.95
N THR A 39 9.04 -4.27 10.05
CA THR A 39 7.80 -5.04 9.87
C THR A 39 7.61 -5.34 8.39
N TRP A 40 7.77 -6.61 8.05
CA TRP A 40 7.40 -7.13 6.75
C TRP A 40 5.89 -7.32 6.68
N LEU A 41 5.31 -6.91 5.56
CA LEU A 41 3.89 -6.98 5.29
C LEU A 41 3.70 -7.76 4.00
N ASP A 42 3.45 -9.06 4.15
CA ASP A 42 3.29 -9.98 3.02
C ASP A 42 1.92 -9.86 2.38
N GLY A 43 1.83 -10.13 1.08
CA GLY A 43 0.54 -10.20 0.42
C GLY A 43 0.63 -10.45 -1.07
N PRO A 44 -0.49 -10.82 -1.68
CA PRO A 44 -0.50 -11.32 -3.04
C PRO A 44 -0.26 -10.20 -4.05
N ARG A 45 0.30 -10.58 -5.20
CA ARG A 45 0.14 -9.81 -6.43
C ARG A 45 -1.25 -10.07 -7.00
N PHE A 46 -1.93 -9.00 -7.39
CA PHE A 46 -3.19 -9.10 -8.13
C PHE A 46 -2.90 -8.96 -9.63
N ASP A 47 -3.48 -9.84 -10.43
CA ASP A 47 -3.42 -9.76 -11.90
C ASP A 47 -4.40 -8.69 -12.40
N THR A 48 -3.96 -7.43 -12.38
CA THR A 48 -4.73 -6.28 -12.86
C THR A 48 -3.83 -5.21 -13.43
N LYS A 49 -4.34 -4.49 -14.45
CA LYS A 49 -3.70 -3.29 -15.02
C LYS A 49 -4.04 -2.01 -14.23
N ASN A 50 -4.99 -2.09 -13.30
CA ASN A 50 -5.60 -0.94 -12.63
C ASN A 50 -4.87 -0.58 -11.32
N THR A 51 -3.61 -0.18 -11.47
CA THR A 51 -2.70 0.14 -10.36
C THR A 51 -2.32 1.62 -10.30
N HIS A 52 -2.96 2.46 -11.13
CA HIS A 52 -2.71 3.89 -11.13
C HIS A 52 -3.12 4.50 -9.78
N GLY A 53 -2.25 5.34 -9.24
CA GLY A 53 -2.51 6.00 -7.96
C GLY A 53 -2.29 5.14 -6.71
N THR A 54 -1.80 3.89 -6.81
CA THR A 54 -1.50 3.04 -5.63
C THR A 54 -0.58 3.73 -4.62
N GLY A 55 0.41 4.50 -5.08
CA GLY A 55 1.29 5.29 -4.22
C GLY A 55 0.59 6.42 -3.47
N CYS A 56 -0.22 7.22 -4.16
CA CYS A 56 -1.01 8.29 -3.54
C CYS A 56 -2.08 7.72 -2.59
N SER A 57 -2.67 6.60 -2.98
CA SER A 57 -3.72 5.91 -2.22
C SER A 57 -3.18 5.41 -0.88
N ILE A 58 -2.05 4.68 -0.89
CA ILE A 58 -1.48 4.16 0.35
C ILE A 58 -0.95 5.26 1.26
N SER A 59 -0.29 6.30 0.74
CA SER A 59 0.20 7.40 1.57
C SER A 59 -0.96 8.16 2.22
N SER A 60 -2.03 8.41 1.47
CA SER A 60 -3.24 9.06 1.99
C SER A 60 -3.94 8.20 3.05
N ALA A 61 -4.04 6.88 2.82
CA ALA A 61 -4.64 5.96 3.78
C ALA A 61 -3.82 5.85 5.07
N ILE A 62 -2.49 5.79 5.00
CA ILE A 62 -1.62 5.82 6.19
C ILE A 62 -1.84 7.12 6.98
N ALA A 63 -1.85 8.27 6.29
CA ALA A 63 -2.08 9.55 6.94
C ALA A 63 -3.45 9.61 7.63
N ALA A 64 -4.50 9.10 6.98
CA ALA A 64 -5.85 9.04 7.55
C ALA A 64 -5.92 8.13 8.79
N GLU A 65 -5.28 6.97 8.75
CA GLU A 65 -5.25 6.04 9.88
C GLU A 65 -4.45 6.59 11.08
N LEU A 66 -3.34 7.28 10.83
CA LEU A 66 -2.61 8.02 11.87
C LEU A 66 -3.47 9.13 12.48
N ALA A 67 -4.21 9.88 11.67
CA ALA A 67 -5.11 10.93 12.15
C ALA A 67 -6.27 10.37 13.01
N ARG A 68 -6.60 9.09 12.84
CA ARG A 68 -7.57 8.36 13.69
C ARG A 68 -6.98 7.90 15.03
N GLY A 69 -5.69 8.17 15.29
CA GLY A 69 -5.02 7.86 16.55
C GLY A 69 -4.38 6.48 16.61
N LYS A 70 -4.27 5.76 15.49
CA LYS A 70 -3.53 4.49 15.43
C LYS A 70 -2.04 4.73 15.56
N ASP A 71 -1.33 3.73 16.10
CA ASP A 71 0.13 3.74 16.00
C ASP A 71 0.59 3.52 14.55
N LEU A 72 1.89 3.72 14.29
CA LEU A 72 2.42 3.65 12.94
C LEU A 72 2.27 2.25 12.30
N ALA A 73 2.53 1.18 13.06
CA ALA A 73 2.46 -0.18 12.53
C ALA A 73 1.00 -0.57 12.23
N GLU A 74 0.08 -0.22 13.12
CA GLU A 74 -1.36 -0.39 12.95
C GLU A 74 -1.90 0.43 11.76
N ALA A 75 -1.47 1.68 11.62
CA ALA A 75 -1.87 2.56 10.53
C ALA A 75 -1.42 2.01 9.17
N VAL A 76 -0.16 1.60 9.05
CA VAL A 76 0.37 1.00 7.81
C VAL A 76 -0.33 -0.32 7.50
N THR A 77 -0.54 -1.18 8.49
CA THR A 77 -1.22 -2.47 8.31
C THR A 77 -2.66 -2.27 7.81
N ALA A 78 -3.39 -1.34 8.43
CA ALA A 78 -4.77 -1.03 8.03
C ALA A 78 -4.85 -0.40 6.63
N ALA A 79 -3.99 0.57 6.34
CA ALA A 79 -3.91 1.22 5.04
C ALA A 79 -3.56 0.23 3.92
N ARG A 80 -2.63 -0.69 4.19
CA ARG A 80 -2.24 -1.74 3.24
C ARG A 80 -3.39 -2.70 2.95
N ARG A 81 -4.09 -3.16 4.00
CA ARG A 81 -5.27 -4.02 3.85
C ARG A 81 -6.35 -3.35 3.00
N TRP A 82 -6.59 -2.06 3.23
CA TRP A 82 -7.52 -1.27 2.41
C TRP A 82 -7.05 -1.19 0.96
N LEU A 83 -5.77 -0.86 0.70
CA LEU A 83 -5.25 -0.78 -0.67
C LEU A 83 -5.37 -2.12 -1.41
N GLN A 84 -5.09 -3.24 -0.75
CA GLN A 84 -5.24 -4.57 -1.35
C GLN A 84 -6.68 -4.83 -1.79
N GLY A 85 -7.66 -4.48 -0.95
CA GLY A 85 -9.08 -4.57 -1.35
C GLY A 85 -9.42 -3.65 -2.51
N ALA A 86 -8.87 -2.43 -2.53
CA ALA A 86 -9.06 -1.48 -3.61
C ALA A 86 -8.47 -1.96 -4.95
N ILE A 87 -7.32 -2.65 -4.93
CA ILE A 87 -6.70 -3.24 -6.13
C ILE A 87 -7.49 -4.47 -6.56
N ALA A 88 -7.85 -5.36 -5.63
CA ALA A 88 -8.57 -6.59 -5.92
C ALA A 88 -9.93 -6.35 -6.60
N GLN A 89 -10.58 -5.22 -6.30
CA GLN A 89 -11.87 -4.85 -6.86
C GLN A 89 -11.75 -3.80 -7.99
N ALA A 90 -10.55 -3.41 -8.40
CA ALA A 90 -10.34 -2.32 -9.35
C ALA A 90 -10.98 -2.58 -10.72
N ASP A 91 -10.99 -3.84 -11.16
CA ASP A 91 -11.51 -4.23 -12.47
C ASP A 91 -13.04 -4.09 -12.59
N SER A 92 -13.75 -4.03 -11.46
CA SER A 92 -15.21 -3.79 -11.43
C SER A 92 -15.61 -2.37 -11.85
N LEU A 93 -14.69 -1.41 -11.84
CA LEU A 93 -15.00 -0.01 -12.14
C LEU A 93 -15.17 0.29 -13.64
N GLY A 94 -14.49 -0.45 -14.51
CA GLY A 94 -14.55 -0.23 -15.96
C GLY A 94 -14.09 1.16 -16.44
N ILE A 95 -13.20 1.84 -15.70
CA ILE A 95 -12.79 3.23 -16.00
C ILE A 95 -11.59 3.28 -16.95
N GLY A 96 -11.77 3.95 -18.09
CA GLY A 96 -10.72 4.25 -19.04
C GLY A 96 -10.26 3.05 -19.89
N HIS A 97 -9.31 3.30 -20.80
CA HIS A 97 -8.83 2.30 -21.76
C HIS A 97 -7.37 1.84 -21.51
N GLY A 98 -6.70 2.40 -20.51
CA GLY A 98 -5.28 2.14 -20.18
C GLY A 98 -5.08 1.58 -18.77
N HIS A 99 -4.04 2.06 -18.07
CA HIS A 99 -3.84 1.80 -16.64
C HIS A 99 -4.89 2.55 -15.82
N GLY A 100 -5.92 1.83 -15.37
CA GLY A 100 -7.00 2.41 -14.60
C GLY A 100 -6.67 2.63 -13.11
N PRO A 101 -7.56 3.31 -12.39
CA PRO A 101 -7.41 3.61 -10.97
C PRO A 101 -7.75 2.41 -10.07
N THR A 102 -7.32 2.47 -8.81
CA THR A 102 -7.80 1.57 -7.76
C THR A 102 -9.24 1.90 -7.32
N HIS A 103 -9.95 0.91 -6.77
CA HIS A 103 -11.32 1.09 -6.27
C HIS A 103 -11.35 1.61 -4.83
N HIS A 104 -11.36 2.94 -4.67
CA HIS A 104 -11.31 3.58 -3.35
C HIS A 104 -12.52 3.25 -2.45
N PHE A 105 -13.69 3.07 -3.07
CA PHE A 105 -14.95 2.74 -2.40
C PHE A 105 -15.23 1.22 -2.32
N HIS A 106 -14.25 0.35 -2.53
CA HIS A 106 -14.43 -1.11 -2.60
C HIS A 106 -15.12 -1.73 -1.36
N ALA A 107 -15.04 -1.07 -0.21
CA ALA A 107 -15.66 -1.52 1.04
C ALA A 107 -17.09 -1.00 1.25
N LEU A 108 -17.52 -0.02 0.45
CA LEU A 108 -18.80 0.67 0.58
C LEU A 108 -19.75 0.38 -0.59
N TRP A 109 -19.20 0.16 -1.78
CA TRP A 109 -19.99 -0.14 -2.96
C TRP A 109 -20.25 -1.65 -3.04
N PRO A 110 -21.48 -2.07 -3.34
CA PRO A 110 -21.76 -3.48 -3.58
C PRO A 110 -20.96 -3.95 -4.80
N VAL A 111 -20.40 -5.16 -4.71
CA VAL A 111 -19.80 -5.83 -5.86
C VAL A 111 -20.95 -6.17 -6.81
N ALA A 112 -20.87 -5.66 -8.05
CA ALA A 112 -21.86 -5.92 -9.09
C ALA A 112 -21.84 -7.39 -9.56
#